data_AF-L8H9U3-F1
#
_entry.id   AF-L8H9U3-F1
#
_cell.length_a   1.000
_cell.length_b   1.000
_cell.length_c   1.000
_cell.angle_alpha   90.00
_cell.angle_beta   90.00
_cell.angle_gamma   90.00
#
_symmetry.space_group_name_H-M   'P 1'
#
loop_
_entity.id
_entity.type
_entity.pdbx_description
1 polymer ?
#
loop_
_entity_poly.entity_id
_entity_poly.type
_entity_poly.pdbx_seq_one_letter_code
_entity_poly.pdbx_strand_id
1 'polypeptide(L)'
;MSKRRPEAVALLEANTRERDPTLSLAKCQLTAVPLDVLRLAHDLHALDLSANKLRRLAFAEEDLLMASSADGPEAKDQKIDEERMKRVVGAIRELNLSLNKLQGKDSESISHLRYWTGLLRLDLSGNGLQHLPADFWGVLPAGLAELKLSYNCLSELPAPPHRDDDNSTTAAADGDRAPTLLLPPSSLSTLHIDCNGLKSLPATLPLHCPNLTQLFCSDNALKAIPASFVAFRSLTHLDLSGNRISVLPAEPHFYANLASSLVHMNLKDNALTSLPPALSVLTSLEVLDLRKNRIDDVLTETLEIPSLCVLDLSCNKLKQIGLSERLTRLETLRLEHNQLLSLPSSIGSFTSLLRLYAHDNKMERLPDEIVNLTQLQELDVGRNKLVDVPQALDDMKRLPTLQYYRKSLPDEVIPGLYIGGTESAAHLPALLHRKIKVIVQLVVESEQHFPDQFDYLTYRISDHPTSHLEFLRLWSR
;
A
#
# COMPACT_ATOMS: atom_id res chain seq x y z
N MET A 1 -15.35 -13.92 38.24
CA MET A 1 -14.72 -12.60 38.48
C MET A 1 -13.38 -12.54 37.78
N SER A 2 -13.32 -12.01 36.55
CA SER A 2 -12.03 -11.84 35.86
C SER A 2 -11.21 -10.77 36.59
N LYS A 3 -9.95 -11.08 36.91
CA LYS A 3 -9.01 -10.14 37.56
C LYS A 3 -8.73 -8.99 36.59
N ARG A 4 -9.56 -7.95 36.62
CA ARG A 4 -9.29 -6.69 35.94
C ARG A 4 -8.00 -6.12 36.50
N ARG A 5 -7.12 -5.63 35.63
CA ARG A 5 -5.90 -4.94 36.10
C ARG A 5 -6.26 -3.56 36.65
N PRO A 6 -5.52 -3.06 37.65
CA PRO A 6 -5.75 -1.73 38.23
C PRO A 6 -5.81 -0.62 37.17
N GLU A 7 -4.96 -0.71 36.14
CA GLU A 7 -4.92 0.24 35.02
C GLU A 7 -6.23 0.30 34.24
N ALA A 8 -6.80 -0.86 33.88
CA ALA A 8 -8.08 -0.90 33.16
C ALA A 8 -9.25 -0.38 34.01
N VAL A 9 -9.20 -0.60 35.33
CA VAL A 9 -10.21 -0.07 36.26
C VAL A 9 -10.11 1.46 36.33
N ALA A 10 -8.90 2.01 36.47
CA ALA A 10 -8.69 3.45 36.53
C ALA A 10 -9.14 4.17 35.24
N LEU A 11 -8.87 3.58 34.07
CA LEU A 11 -9.32 4.12 32.78
C LEU A 11 -10.84 4.08 32.63
N LEU A 12 -11.49 3.00 33.06
CA LEU A 12 -12.94 2.91 33.09
C LEU A 12 -13.55 3.98 34.01
N GLU A 13 -13.04 4.11 35.23
CA GLU A 13 -13.51 5.12 36.19
C GLU A 13 -13.29 6.55 35.67
N ALA A 14 -12.15 6.84 35.05
CA ALA A 14 -11.88 8.14 34.43
C ALA A 14 -12.88 8.46 33.31
N ASN A 15 -13.09 7.51 32.39
CA ASN A 15 -14.05 7.67 31.30
C ASN A 15 -15.48 7.90 31.83
N THR A 16 -15.91 7.18 32.88
CA THR A 16 -17.23 7.41 33.49
C THR A 16 -17.41 8.81 34.08
N ARG A 17 -16.33 9.43 34.58
CA ARG A 17 -16.36 10.79 35.13
C ARG A 17 -16.38 11.84 34.04
N GLU A 18 -15.59 11.63 32.99
CA GLU A 18 -15.41 12.60 31.90
C GLU A 18 -16.48 12.49 30.80
N ARG A 19 -17.21 11.37 30.74
CA ARG A 19 -18.20 11.04 29.69
C ARG A 19 -17.60 11.14 28.28
N ASP A 20 -16.36 10.69 28.13
CA ASP A 20 -15.70 10.63 26.83
C ASP A 20 -16.36 9.53 25.98
N PRO A 21 -16.89 9.85 24.77
CA PRO A 21 -17.48 8.86 23.88
C PRO A 21 -16.44 7.88 23.30
N THR A 22 -15.15 8.05 23.63
CA THR A 22 -14.07 7.16 23.24
C THR A 22 -13.45 6.50 24.47
N LEU A 23 -13.29 5.18 24.42
CA LEU A 23 -12.63 4.41 25.48
C LEU A 23 -11.52 3.56 24.89
N SER A 24 -10.28 3.82 25.30
CA SER A 24 -9.14 2.94 25.00
C SER A 24 -8.70 2.18 26.25
N LEU A 25 -8.74 0.85 26.15
CA LEU A 25 -8.14 -0.09 27.08
C LEU A 25 -7.00 -0.86 26.40
N ALA A 26 -6.29 -0.20 25.47
CA ALA A 26 -5.18 -0.80 24.76
C ALA A 26 -4.06 -1.24 25.73
N LYS A 27 -3.39 -2.35 25.42
CA LYS A 27 -2.21 -2.86 26.18
C LYS A 27 -2.45 -3.20 27.66
N CYS A 28 -3.71 -3.22 28.11
CA CYS A 28 -4.11 -3.52 29.50
C CYS A 28 -3.97 -5.01 29.90
N GLN A 29 -3.46 -5.87 29.00
CA GLN A 29 -3.27 -7.31 29.22
C GLN A 29 -4.58 -8.07 29.52
N LEU A 30 -5.70 -7.58 28.99
CA LEU A 30 -7.03 -8.16 29.17
C LEU A 30 -7.13 -9.52 28.49
N THR A 31 -7.73 -10.51 29.15
CA THR A 31 -7.99 -11.85 28.58
C THR A 31 -9.43 -12.02 28.09
N ALA A 32 -10.33 -11.15 28.53
CA ALA A 32 -11.73 -11.05 28.14
C ALA A 32 -12.18 -9.59 28.23
N VAL A 33 -13.25 -9.22 27.52
CA VAL A 33 -13.82 -7.87 27.58
C VAL A 33 -14.45 -7.66 28.97
N PRO A 34 -14.06 -6.60 29.72
CA PRO A 34 -14.64 -6.35 31.04
C PRO A 34 -16.13 -6.05 30.99
N LEU A 35 -16.90 -6.61 31.92
CA LEU A 35 -18.35 -6.38 32.03
C LEU A 35 -18.75 -4.89 32.19
N ASP A 36 -17.90 -4.04 32.74
CA ASP A 36 -18.23 -2.62 32.87
C ASP A 36 -18.07 -1.86 31.55
N VAL A 37 -17.28 -2.39 30.61
CA VAL A 37 -17.25 -1.85 29.23
C VAL A 37 -18.64 -2.00 28.60
N LEU A 38 -19.32 -3.12 28.82
CA LEU A 38 -20.71 -3.31 28.37
C LEU A 38 -21.66 -2.32 29.03
N ARG A 39 -21.47 -2.02 30.31
CA ARG A 39 -22.32 -1.06 31.02
C ARG A 39 -22.16 0.35 30.45
N LEU A 40 -20.98 0.70 29.96
CA LEU A 40 -20.68 1.99 29.35
C LEU A 40 -20.92 2.04 27.84
N ALA A 41 -21.10 0.88 27.19
CA ALA A 41 -21.16 0.76 25.73
C ALA A 41 -22.26 1.64 25.08
N HIS A 42 -23.33 1.96 25.80
CA HIS A 42 -24.41 2.83 25.32
C HIS A 42 -23.99 4.29 25.10
N ASP A 43 -22.96 4.76 25.81
CA ASP A 43 -22.43 6.13 25.71
C ASP A 43 -21.15 6.20 24.84
N LEU A 44 -20.64 5.05 24.40
CA LEU A 44 -19.39 4.95 23.64
C LEU A 44 -19.66 4.88 22.14
N HIS A 45 -18.98 5.75 21.40
CA HIS A 45 -18.90 5.71 19.95
C HIS A 45 -17.67 4.94 19.46
N ALA A 46 -16.56 4.97 20.19
CA ALA A 46 -15.33 4.26 19.83
C ALA A 46 -14.79 3.44 21.00
N LEU A 47 -14.47 2.18 20.72
CA LEU A 47 -13.91 1.25 21.70
C LEU A 47 -12.62 0.63 21.17
N ASP A 48 -11.51 0.93 21.84
CA ASP A 48 -10.20 0.39 21.53
C ASP A 48 -9.76 -0.63 22.58
N LEU A 49 -9.70 -1.90 22.17
CA LEU A 49 -9.24 -3.03 22.97
C LEU A 49 -7.97 -3.64 22.38
N SER A 50 -7.20 -2.87 21.60
CA SER A 50 -6.03 -3.36 20.88
C SER A 50 -4.88 -3.81 21.81
N ALA A 51 -3.99 -4.65 21.28
CA ALA A 51 -2.78 -5.10 21.97
C ALA A 51 -3.02 -5.75 23.35
N ASN A 52 -4.16 -6.43 23.49
CA ASN A 52 -4.51 -7.21 24.68
C ASN A 52 -4.23 -8.71 24.44
N LYS A 53 -4.80 -9.57 25.28
CA LYS A 53 -4.70 -11.04 25.19
C LYS A 53 -6.08 -11.67 24.99
N LEU A 54 -7.00 -10.93 24.35
CA LEU A 54 -8.37 -11.38 24.13
C LEU A 54 -8.34 -12.62 23.24
N ARG A 55 -9.04 -13.68 23.66
CA ARG A 55 -9.16 -14.93 22.90
C ARG A 55 -10.52 -15.11 22.24
N ARG A 56 -11.55 -14.44 22.75
CA ARG A 56 -12.91 -14.49 22.25
C ARG A 56 -13.52 -13.10 22.25
N LEU A 57 -14.41 -12.86 21.29
CA LEU A 57 -15.27 -11.67 21.23
C LEU A 57 -16.44 -11.76 22.23
N ALA A 58 -16.60 -12.89 22.92
CA ALA A 58 -17.73 -13.15 23.79
C ALA A 58 -17.78 -12.19 25.00
N PHE A 59 -18.81 -11.37 25.00
CA PHE A 59 -19.71 -11.31 26.14
C PHE A 59 -20.41 -12.67 26.18
N ALA A 60 -20.08 -13.56 27.12
CA ALA A 60 -20.86 -14.79 27.23
C ALA A 60 -22.32 -14.39 27.51
N GLU A 61 -23.30 -15.12 26.97
CA GLU A 61 -24.71 -14.96 27.36
C GLU A 61 -24.83 -14.98 28.91
N GLU A 62 -24.04 -15.83 29.56
CA GLU A 62 -23.88 -15.91 31.02
C GLU A 62 -23.28 -14.64 31.66
N ASP A 63 -22.33 -13.96 31.01
CA ASP A 63 -21.70 -12.74 31.54
C ASP A 63 -22.71 -11.57 31.54
N LEU A 64 -23.62 -11.53 30.56
CA LEU A 64 -24.67 -10.50 30.44
C LEU A 64 -25.87 -10.73 31.38
N LEU A 65 -26.25 -11.99 31.62
CA LEU A 65 -27.23 -12.35 32.66
C LEU A 65 -26.79 -11.81 34.04
N MET A 66 -25.50 -11.94 34.34
CA MET A 66 -24.89 -11.46 35.59
C MET A 66 -24.70 -9.93 35.64
N ALA A 67 -24.67 -9.24 34.50
CA ALA A 67 -24.62 -7.78 34.47
C ALA A 67 -25.93 -7.13 34.97
N SER A 68 -27.02 -7.89 35.03
CA SER A 68 -28.38 -7.37 35.22
C SER A 68 -29.21 -7.98 36.33
N SER A 69 -28.60 -8.43 37.44
CA SER A 69 -29.38 -8.82 38.62
C SER A 69 -30.05 -7.59 39.28
N ALA A 70 -31.13 -7.13 38.64
CA ALA A 70 -32.22 -6.35 39.18
C ALA A 70 -33.49 -6.88 38.49
N ASP A 71 -34.20 -7.74 39.23
CA ASP A 71 -35.55 -8.27 39.03
C ASP A 71 -35.84 -9.35 37.97
N GLY A 72 -36.29 -10.50 38.50
CA GLY A 72 -37.39 -11.31 37.93
C GLY A 72 -37.00 -12.59 37.19
N PRO A 73 -37.51 -13.77 37.59
CA PRO A 73 -37.34 -15.00 36.84
C PRO A 73 -38.50 -15.14 35.85
N GLU A 74 -38.26 -15.20 34.54
CA GLU A 74 -39.20 -15.84 33.62
C GLU A 74 -38.60 -16.09 32.25
N ALA A 75 -38.33 -17.37 31.98
CA ALA A 75 -37.87 -17.90 30.72
C ALA A 75 -38.85 -17.56 29.56
N LYS A 76 -38.53 -16.52 28.79
CA LYS A 76 -38.96 -16.29 27.39
C LYS A 76 -37.82 -15.75 26.50
N ASP A 77 -36.58 -15.98 26.95
CA ASP A 77 -35.40 -15.21 26.61
C ASP A 77 -34.53 -15.87 25.53
N GLN A 78 -34.92 -15.68 24.28
CA GLN A 78 -33.95 -15.76 23.18
C GLN A 78 -34.06 -14.53 22.28
N LYS A 79 -35.28 -14.03 22.08
CA LYS A 79 -35.55 -12.80 21.33
C LYS A 79 -35.26 -11.52 22.13
N ILE A 80 -35.36 -11.58 23.46
CA ILE A 80 -35.06 -10.45 24.36
C ILE A 80 -33.54 -10.23 24.45
N ASP A 81 -32.74 -11.30 24.44
CA ASP A 81 -31.28 -11.22 24.56
C ASP A 81 -30.60 -10.62 23.32
N GLU A 82 -31.08 -10.94 22.11
CA GLU A 82 -30.58 -10.33 20.88
C GLU A 82 -30.88 -8.82 20.80
N GLU A 83 -32.13 -8.43 21.05
CA GLU A 83 -32.53 -7.01 21.05
C GLU A 83 -31.89 -6.21 22.19
N ARG A 84 -31.52 -6.90 23.28
CA ARG A 84 -30.76 -6.31 24.38
C ARG A 84 -29.30 -6.11 23.97
N MET A 85 -28.66 -7.09 23.35
CA MET A 85 -27.29 -6.97 22.86
C MET A 85 -27.19 -5.82 21.85
N LYS A 86 -28.09 -5.76 20.87
CA LYS A 86 -28.17 -4.66 19.89
C LYS A 86 -28.30 -3.30 20.55
N ARG A 87 -29.08 -3.19 21.64
CA ARG A 87 -29.21 -1.94 22.41
C ARG A 87 -27.92 -1.57 23.16
N VAL A 88 -27.21 -2.55 23.71
CA VAL A 88 -26.00 -2.30 24.50
C VAL A 88 -24.82 -1.89 23.61
N VAL A 89 -24.55 -2.63 22.53
CA VAL A 89 -23.40 -2.36 21.66
C VAL A 89 -23.73 -1.50 20.44
N GLY A 90 -25.01 -1.20 20.21
CA GLY A 90 -25.46 -0.48 19.00
C GLY A 90 -25.04 0.98 18.90
N ALA A 91 -24.59 1.60 20.00
CA ALA A 91 -24.03 2.96 19.97
C ALA A 91 -22.60 3.00 19.41
N ILE A 92 -21.86 1.89 19.53
CA ILE A 92 -20.45 1.81 19.13
C ILE A 92 -20.35 1.79 17.60
N ARG A 93 -19.61 2.77 17.05
CA ARG A 93 -19.35 2.96 15.63
C ARG A 93 -17.98 2.45 15.22
N GLU A 94 -17.01 2.47 16.13
CA GLU A 94 -15.64 2.04 15.87
C GLU A 94 -15.20 1.02 16.92
N LEU A 95 -14.74 -0.14 16.45
CA LEU A 95 -14.26 -1.22 17.31
C LEU A 95 -12.87 -1.67 16.86
N ASN A 96 -11.87 -1.43 17.71
CA ASN A 96 -10.50 -1.87 17.47
C ASN A 96 -10.16 -3.08 18.35
N LEU A 97 -9.99 -4.24 17.72
CA LEU A 97 -9.60 -5.50 18.34
C LEU A 97 -8.22 -5.96 17.85
N SER A 98 -7.43 -5.06 17.26
CA SER A 98 -6.15 -5.42 16.67
C SER A 98 -5.14 -5.95 17.69
N LEU A 99 -4.16 -6.73 17.25
CA LEU A 99 -3.06 -7.25 18.07
C LEU A 99 -3.52 -8.04 19.30
N ASN A 100 -4.62 -8.79 19.16
CA ASN A 100 -5.13 -9.71 20.18
C ASN A 100 -4.78 -11.17 19.81
N LYS A 101 -5.46 -12.13 20.44
CA LYS A 101 -5.25 -13.57 20.24
C LYS A 101 -6.55 -14.28 19.94
N LEU A 102 -7.39 -13.71 19.07
CA LEU A 102 -8.71 -14.26 18.68
C LEU A 102 -8.62 -15.58 17.87
N GLN A 103 -7.58 -16.40 18.10
CA GLN A 103 -7.30 -17.67 17.43
C GLN A 103 -8.05 -18.82 18.12
N GLY A 104 -8.93 -19.50 17.40
CA GLY A 104 -9.67 -20.67 17.87
C GLY A 104 -10.64 -21.17 16.81
N LYS A 105 -11.27 -22.33 17.03
CA LYS A 105 -12.42 -22.83 16.24
C LYS A 105 -13.68 -21.96 16.46
N ASP A 106 -13.49 -20.71 16.87
CA ASP A 106 -14.48 -19.84 17.48
C ASP A 106 -15.15 -18.99 16.41
N SER A 107 -15.49 -19.63 15.28
CA SER A 107 -16.39 -19.04 14.29
C SER A 107 -17.65 -18.45 14.95
N GLU A 108 -18.08 -19.07 16.06
CA GLU A 108 -19.13 -18.59 16.94
C GLU A 108 -18.87 -17.19 17.51
N SER A 109 -17.65 -16.87 17.95
CA SER A 109 -17.32 -15.55 18.52
C SER A 109 -17.38 -14.43 17.47
N ILE A 110 -16.94 -14.72 16.24
CA ILE A 110 -17.08 -13.79 15.11
C ILE A 110 -18.55 -13.66 14.73
N SER A 111 -19.34 -14.75 14.83
CA SER A 111 -20.79 -14.74 14.59
C SER A 111 -21.55 -13.71 15.44
N HIS A 112 -21.01 -13.32 16.60
CA HIS A 112 -21.61 -12.29 17.46
C HIS A 112 -21.44 -10.86 16.95
N LEU A 113 -20.61 -10.63 15.91
CA LEU A 113 -20.51 -9.33 15.25
C LEU A 113 -21.85 -8.88 14.66
N ARG A 114 -22.77 -9.81 14.37
CA ARG A 114 -24.13 -9.52 13.88
C ARG A 114 -24.92 -8.58 14.80
N TYR A 115 -24.60 -8.56 16.09
CA TYR A 115 -25.29 -7.73 17.07
C TYR A 115 -24.79 -6.28 17.10
N TRP A 116 -23.63 -5.99 16.49
CA TRP A 116 -23.01 -4.67 16.43
C TRP A 116 -23.60 -3.84 15.29
N THR A 117 -24.91 -3.64 15.30
CA THR A 117 -25.67 -3.04 14.19
C THR A 117 -25.26 -1.59 13.88
N GLY A 118 -24.68 -0.88 14.85
CA GLY A 118 -24.20 0.48 14.68
C GLY A 118 -22.79 0.60 14.08
N LEU A 119 -22.05 -0.51 13.96
CA LEU A 119 -20.63 -0.48 13.65
C LEU A 119 -20.35 -0.03 12.22
N LEU A 120 -19.45 0.95 12.08
CA LEU A 120 -18.98 1.51 10.82
C LEU A 120 -17.53 1.08 10.52
N ARG A 121 -16.69 0.91 11.55
CA ARG A 121 -15.29 0.50 11.42
C ARG A 121 -14.96 -0.65 12.35
N LEU A 122 -14.37 -1.71 11.79
CA LEU A 122 -13.93 -2.88 12.52
C LEU A 122 -12.48 -3.21 12.19
N ASP A 123 -11.64 -3.27 13.22
CA ASP A 123 -10.25 -3.69 13.09
C ASP A 123 -10.00 -5.02 13.82
N LEU A 124 -9.71 -6.07 13.03
CA LEU A 124 -9.36 -7.42 13.47
C LEU A 124 -7.90 -7.77 13.12
N SER A 125 -7.06 -6.78 12.79
CA SER A 125 -5.70 -7.00 12.36
C SER A 125 -4.80 -7.61 13.43
N GLY A 126 -3.78 -8.37 13.05
CA GLY A 126 -2.77 -8.84 14.02
C GLY A 126 -3.30 -9.86 15.05
N ASN A 127 -4.39 -10.54 14.76
CA ASN A 127 -4.96 -11.58 15.63
C ASN A 127 -4.41 -12.98 15.33
N GLY A 128 -3.68 -13.14 14.22
CA GLY A 128 -3.21 -14.43 13.68
C GLY A 128 -4.34 -15.38 13.33
N LEU A 129 -5.46 -14.84 12.83
CA LEU A 129 -6.58 -15.60 12.31
C LEU A 129 -6.10 -16.46 11.14
N GLN A 130 -6.39 -17.77 11.16
CA GLN A 130 -6.01 -18.70 10.08
C GLN A 130 -7.16 -18.96 9.11
N HIS A 131 -8.39 -18.97 9.63
CA HIS A 131 -9.62 -19.21 8.88
C HIS A 131 -10.69 -18.22 9.32
N LEU A 132 -11.59 -17.87 8.39
CA LEU A 132 -12.82 -17.14 8.68
C LEU A 132 -14.02 -18.09 8.53
N PRO A 133 -15.13 -17.84 9.26
CA PRO A 133 -16.37 -18.61 9.08
C PRO A 133 -16.89 -18.55 7.64
N ALA A 134 -17.56 -19.60 7.16
CA ALA A 134 -18.13 -19.63 5.81
C ALA A 134 -19.18 -18.52 5.59
N ASP A 135 -19.93 -18.18 6.63
CA ASP A 135 -20.95 -17.12 6.67
C ASP A 135 -20.39 -15.75 7.12
N PHE A 136 -19.06 -15.60 7.19
CA PHE A 136 -18.40 -14.38 7.69
C PHE A 136 -18.97 -13.09 7.10
N TRP A 137 -19.14 -13.06 5.76
CA TRP A 137 -19.67 -11.88 5.09
C TRP A 137 -21.12 -11.55 5.47
N GLY A 138 -21.93 -12.55 5.84
CA GLY A 138 -23.30 -12.31 6.30
C GLY A 138 -23.36 -11.86 7.77
N VAL A 139 -22.41 -12.29 8.58
CA VAL A 139 -22.34 -11.93 10.00
C VAL A 139 -21.94 -10.46 10.22
N LEU A 140 -21.27 -9.84 9.25
CA LEU A 140 -20.81 -8.45 9.38
C LEU A 140 -22.00 -7.46 9.41
N PRO A 141 -21.91 -6.38 10.20
CA PRO A 141 -22.93 -5.33 10.22
C PRO A 141 -23.18 -4.72 8.84
N ALA A 142 -24.43 -4.56 8.45
CA ALA A 142 -24.80 -4.05 7.12
C ALA A 142 -24.30 -2.61 6.85
N GLY A 143 -24.13 -1.81 7.91
CA GLY A 143 -23.61 -0.45 7.85
C GLY A 143 -22.07 -0.35 7.87
N LEU A 144 -21.36 -1.48 7.95
CA LEU A 144 -19.90 -1.48 8.06
C LEU A 144 -19.28 -0.85 6.80
N ALA A 145 -18.49 0.21 6.99
CA ALA A 145 -17.84 0.97 5.94
C ALA A 145 -16.36 0.60 5.77
N GLU A 146 -15.69 0.18 6.84
CA GLU A 146 -14.27 -0.18 6.86
C GLU A 146 -14.03 -1.47 7.65
N LEU A 147 -13.32 -2.42 7.04
CA LEU A 147 -12.92 -3.67 7.66
C LEU A 147 -11.41 -3.88 7.51
N LYS A 148 -10.72 -4.12 8.63
CA LYS A 148 -9.30 -4.49 8.65
C LYS A 148 -9.10 -5.91 9.14
N LEU A 149 -8.44 -6.69 8.30
CA LEU A 149 -8.04 -8.08 8.52
C LEU A 149 -6.53 -8.26 8.28
N SER A 150 -5.76 -7.17 8.18
CA SER A 150 -4.33 -7.22 7.88
C SER A 150 -3.49 -7.90 8.97
N TYR A 151 -2.30 -8.39 8.64
CA TYR A 151 -1.39 -9.03 9.60
C TYR A 151 -2.01 -10.25 10.30
N ASN A 152 -2.81 -11.02 9.58
CA ASN A 152 -3.33 -12.31 10.03
C ASN A 152 -2.61 -13.46 9.31
N CYS A 153 -3.08 -14.68 9.48
CA CYS A 153 -2.51 -15.88 8.87
C CYS A 153 -3.50 -16.53 7.90
N LEU A 154 -4.37 -15.73 7.26
CA LEU A 154 -5.43 -16.24 6.40
C LEU A 154 -4.85 -16.84 5.13
N SER A 155 -5.19 -18.10 4.82
CA SER A 155 -4.81 -18.74 3.56
C SER A 155 -5.80 -18.48 2.42
N GLU A 156 -7.04 -18.20 2.77
CA GLU A 156 -8.15 -17.92 1.86
C GLU A 156 -9.19 -17.03 2.54
N LEU A 157 -9.99 -16.33 1.73
CA LEU A 157 -11.20 -15.67 2.18
C LEU A 157 -12.40 -16.59 1.94
N PRO A 158 -13.44 -16.55 2.80
CA PRO A 158 -14.58 -17.44 2.69
C PRO A 158 -15.34 -17.17 1.38
N ALA A 159 -15.58 -18.26 0.65
CA ALA A 159 -16.49 -18.35 -0.49
C ALA A 159 -17.82 -18.95 0.01
N PRO A 160 -18.97 -18.67 -0.65
CA PRO A 160 -20.23 -19.26 -0.24
C PRO A 160 -20.17 -20.80 -0.29
N PRO A 161 -20.96 -21.51 0.53
CA PRO A 161 -21.20 -22.93 0.29
C PRO A 161 -21.85 -23.04 -1.09
N HIS A 162 -21.19 -23.77 -2.00
CA HIS A 162 -21.78 -24.15 -3.28
C HIS A 162 -23.12 -24.83 -2.98
N ARG A 163 -24.22 -24.31 -3.54
CA ARG A 163 -25.39 -25.16 -3.78
C ARG A 163 -25.01 -26.07 -4.92
N ASP A 164 -24.37 -27.19 -4.60
CA ASP A 164 -24.23 -28.28 -5.55
C ASP A 164 -25.63 -28.90 -5.72
N ASP A 165 -26.28 -28.54 -6.83
CA ASP A 165 -27.28 -29.40 -7.44
C ASP A 165 -26.54 -30.66 -7.94
N ASP A 166 -26.55 -31.75 -7.15
CA ASP A 166 -26.82 -33.10 -7.66
C ASP A 166 -26.91 -34.18 -6.58
N ASN A 167 -28.12 -34.72 -6.44
CA ASN A 167 -28.46 -36.10 -6.11
C ASN A 167 -28.08 -36.68 -4.72
N SER A 168 -28.92 -36.41 -3.72
CA SER A 168 -29.38 -37.49 -2.81
C SER A 168 -30.83 -37.24 -2.38
N THR A 169 -31.74 -37.95 -3.03
CA THR A 169 -33.07 -38.25 -2.49
C THR A 169 -32.91 -39.01 -1.17
N THR A 170 -33.15 -38.37 -0.02
CA THR A 170 -33.77 -38.97 1.19
C THR A 170 -33.97 -37.92 2.29
N ALA A 171 -35.13 -38.00 2.96
CA ALA A 171 -35.59 -37.30 4.16
C ALA A 171 -35.89 -35.79 3.99
N ALA A 172 -37.11 -35.37 3.68
CA ALA A 172 -38.33 -35.38 4.51
C ALA A 172 -38.26 -34.47 5.75
N ALA A 173 -39.12 -33.44 5.72
CA ALA A 173 -39.78 -32.81 6.85
C ALA A 173 -38.89 -32.30 8.00
N ASP A 174 -38.42 -31.05 7.87
CA ASP A 174 -38.55 -30.09 8.98
C ASP A 174 -38.86 -28.72 8.39
N GLY A 175 -40.09 -28.27 8.64
CA GLY A 175 -40.48 -26.90 8.42
C GLY A 175 -39.96 -26.06 9.57
N ASP A 176 -38.72 -25.57 9.47
CA ASP A 176 -38.29 -24.44 10.29
C ASP A 176 -37.17 -23.68 9.60
N ARG A 177 -37.47 -22.39 9.33
CA ARG A 177 -36.56 -21.30 8.93
C ARG A 177 -35.54 -21.61 7.84
N ALA A 178 -35.84 -21.17 6.61
CA ALA A 178 -34.79 -20.78 5.67
C ALA A 178 -33.79 -19.87 6.42
N PRO A 179 -32.47 -20.14 6.39
CA PRO A 179 -31.51 -19.27 7.04
C PRO A 179 -31.72 -17.90 6.41
N THR A 180 -32.06 -16.92 7.24
CA THR A 180 -32.18 -15.53 6.82
C THR A 180 -30.89 -15.23 6.08
N LEU A 181 -30.96 -15.08 4.75
CA LEU A 181 -29.82 -14.75 3.91
C LEU A 181 -29.34 -13.39 4.42
N LEU A 182 -28.39 -13.42 5.34
CA LEU A 182 -27.77 -12.23 5.88
C LEU A 182 -27.13 -11.53 4.69
N LEU A 183 -27.72 -10.39 4.31
CA LEU A 183 -27.24 -9.61 3.18
C LEU A 183 -25.81 -9.18 3.51
N PRO A 184 -24.87 -9.32 2.56
CA PRO A 184 -23.49 -8.93 2.80
C PRO A 184 -23.41 -7.41 3.04
N PRO A 185 -22.32 -6.89 3.65
CA PRO A 185 -22.19 -5.47 4.00
C PRO A 185 -22.10 -4.62 2.73
N SER A 186 -23.27 -4.19 2.24
CA SER A 186 -23.38 -3.38 1.04
C SER A 186 -22.75 -2.00 1.20
N SER A 187 -22.54 -1.55 2.44
CA SER A 187 -21.90 -0.27 2.76
C SER A 187 -20.37 -0.33 2.76
N LEU A 188 -19.75 -1.51 2.62
CA LEU A 188 -18.30 -1.65 2.77
C LEU A 188 -17.56 -0.92 1.65
N SER A 189 -16.82 0.12 2.04
CA SER A 189 -16.09 1.01 1.14
C SER A 189 -14.58 0.76 1.16
N THR A 190 -14.04 0.28 2.28
CA THR A 190 -12.60 0.03 2.45
C THR A 190 -12.37 -1.34 3.09
N LEU A 191 -11.52 -2.14 2.43
CA LEU A 191 -11.13 -3.47 2.91
C LEU A 191 -9.62 -3.60 2.94
N HIS A 192 -9.08 -3.88 4.13
CA HIS A 192 -7.67 -4.19 4.32
C HIS A 192 -7.49 -5.68 4.62
N ILE A 193 -6.75 -6.38 3.78
CA ILE A 193 -6.41 -7.81 3.87
C ILE A 193 -4.90 -8.02 3.65
N ASP A 194 -4.11 -6.98 3.89
CA ASP A 194 -2.66 -6.96 3.72
C ASP A 194 -1.92 -7.95 4.64
N CYS A 195 -0.70 -8.33 4.30
CA CYS A 195 0.16 -9.13 5.18
C CYS A 195 -0.55 -10.40 5.68
N ASN A 196 -1.08 -11.19 4.74
CA ASN A 196 -1.73 -12.48 4.98
C ASN A 196 -1.07 -13.58 4.11
N GLY A 197 -1.64 -14.78 4.09
CA GLY A 197 -1.18 -15.90 3.26
C GLY A 197 -2.07 -16.18 2.05
N LEU A 198 -2.85 -15.20 1.58
CA LEU A 198 -3.88 -15.43 0.57
C LEU A 198 -3.28 -15.88 -0.76
N LYS A 199 -3.68 -17.05 -1.24
CA LYS A 199 -3.22 -17.59 -2.54
C LYS A 199 -4.06 -17.09 -3.72
N SER A 200 -5.32 -16.74 -3.45
CA SER A 200 -6.29 -16.21 -4.40
C SER A 200 -7.35 -15.40 -3.67
N LEU A 201 -7.99 -14.46 -4.38
CA LEU A 201 -9.20 -13.80 -3.91
C LEU A 201 -10.43 -14.54 -4.44
N PRO A 202 -11.50 -14.69 -3.64
CA PRO A 202 -12.70 -15.43 -4.05
C PRO A 202 -13.41 -14.68 -5.17
N ALA A 203 -13.92 -15.42 -6.15
CA ALA A 203 -14.63 -14.82 -7.28
C ALA A 203 -15.88 -14.03 -6.85
N THR A 204 -16.44 -14.36 -5.69
CA THR A 204 -17.64 -13.73 -5.10
C THR A 204 -17.35 -12.44 -4.33
N LEU A 205 -16.09 -12.01 -4.18
CA LEU A 205 -15.76 -10.79 -3.44
C LEU A 205 -16.54 -9.55 -3.94
N PRO A 206 -16.68 -9.30 -5.26
CA PRO A 206 -17.46 -8.15 -5.75
C PRO A 206 -18.97 -8.28 -5.47
N LEU A 207 -19.49 -9.51 -5.29
CA LEU A 207 -20.89 -9.75 -4.94
C LEU A 207 -21.16 -9.36 -3.47
N HIS A 208 -20.19 -9.61 -2.59
CA HIS A 208 -20.31 -9.29 -1.17
C HIS A 208 -20.03 -7.81 -0.87
N CYS A 209 -19.07 -7.21 -1.58
CA CYS A 209 -18.65 -5.82 -1.36
C CYS A 209 -18.78 -5.00 -2.64
N PRO A 210 -20.00 -4.79 -3.18
CA PRO A 210 -20.19 -4.17 -4.50
C PRO A 210 -19.78 -2.69 -4.55
N ASN A 211 -19.82 -1.99 -3.41
CA ASN A 211 -19.51 -0.57 -3.29
C ASN A 211 -18.07 -0.31 -2.81
N LEU A 212 -17.19 -1.32 -2.91
CA LEU A 212 -15.81 -1.18 -2.47
C LEU A 212 -15.08 -0.11 -3.29
N THR A 213 -14.50 0.84 -2.57
CA THR A 213 -13.74 1.96 -3.14
C THR A 213 -12.24 1.80 -2.97
N GLN A 214 -11.81 1.09 -1.93
CA GLN A 214 -10.40 0.85 -1.61
C GLN A 214 -10.19 -0.60 -1.23
N LEU A 215 -9.27 -1.27 -1.91
CA LEU A 215 -8.86 -2.64 -1.61
C LEU A 215 -7.35 -2.67 -1.38
N PHE A 216 -6.95 -2.95 -0.14
CA PHE A 216 -5.55 -3.15 0.24
C PHE A 216 -5.29 -4.64 0.47
N CYS A 217 -4.54 -5.25 -0.45
CA CYS A 217 -4.21 -6.67 -0.44
C CYS A 217 -2.72 -6.88 -0.69
N SER A 218 -1.90 -6.01 -0.09
CA SER A 218 -0.44 -6.09 -0.19
C SER A 218 0.12 -7.28 0.60
N ASP A 219 1.35 -7.71 0.28
CA ASP A 219 2.10 -8.74 1.01
C ASP A 219 1.29 -10.04 1.24
N ASN A 220 0.85 -10.64 0.13
CA ASN A 220 0.12 -11.90 0.08
C ASN A 220 0.81 -12.88 -0.91
N ALA A 221 0.15 -13.99 -1.27
CA ALA A 221 0.68 -14.99 -2.20
C ALA A 221 -0.13 -15.08 -3.50
N LEU A 222 -0.81 -13.99 -3.91
CA LEU A 222 -1.67 -13.97 -5.09
C LEU A 222 -0.86 -14.19 -6.36
N LYS A 223 -1.28 -15.15 -7.20
CA LYS A 223 -0.64 -15.44 -8.50
C LYS A 223 -1.29 -14.70 -9.68
N ALA A 224 -2.56 -14.33 -9.53
CA ALA A 224 -3.35 -13.70 -10.57
C ALA A 224 -4.49 -12.88 -9.96
N ILE A 225 -5.02 -11.95 -10.74
CA ILE A 225 -6.23 -11.19 -10.39
C ILE A 225 -7.45 -11.99 -10.90
N PRO A 226 -8.45 -12.31 -10.07
CA PRO A 226 -9.64 -13.05 -10.51
C PRO A 226 -10.42 -12.30 -11.58
N ALA A 227 -10.91 -13.00 -12.60
CA ALA A 227 -11.70 -12.41 -13.68
C ALA A 227 -12.95 -11.65 -13.18
N SER A 228 -13.49 -12.03 -12.02
CA SER A 228 -14.64 -11.36 -11.42
C SER A 228 -14.38 -9.93 -10.97
N PHE A 229 -13.12 -9.48 -10.87
CA PHE A 229 -12.78 -8.08 -10.57
C PHE A 229 -13.40 -7.07 -11.53
N VAL A 230 -13.76 -7.51 -12.74
CA VAL A 230 -14.57 -6.73 -13.68
C VAL A 230 -15.87 -6.22 -13.06
N ALA A 231 -16.42 -6.87 -12.02
CA ALA A 231 -17.69 -6.48 -11.42
C ALA A 231 -17.60 -5.25 -10.49
N PHE A 232 -16.40 -4.82 -10.07
CA PHE A 232 -16.24 -3.60 -9.27
C PHE A 232 -16.50 -2.36 -10.12
N ARG A 233 -17.30 -1.43 -9.58
CA ARG A 233 -17.71 -0.18 -10.28
C ARG A 233 -17.20 1.09 -9.62
N SER A 234 -16.85 1.01 -8.34
CA SER A 234 -16.51 2.16 -7.50
C SER A 234 -15.07 2.12 -6.99
N LEU A 235 -14.28 1.13 -7.42
CA LEU A 235 -12.92 0.93 -6.91
C LEU A 235 -12.00 2.03 -7.42
N THR A 236 -11.50 2.84 -6.50
CA THR A 236 -10.61 3.97 -6.75
C THR A 236 -9.15 3.64 -6.46
N HIS A 237 -8.90 2.82 -5.44
CA HIS A 237 -7.56 2.44 -5.00
C HIS A 237 -7.46 0.93 -4.90
N LEU A 238 -6.46 0.38 -5.59
CA LEU A 238 -6.15 -1.05 -5.58
C LEU A 238 -4.67 -1.24 -5.26
N ASP A 239 -4.39 -1.81 -4.09
CA ASP A 239 -3.05 -2.23 -3.70
C ASP A 239 -2.93 -3.75 -3.74
N LEU A 240 -2.11 -4.23 -4.68
CA LEU A 240 -1.74 -5.63 -4.87
C LEU A 240 -0.22 -5.83 -4.75
N SER A 241 0.48 -4.91 -4.09
CA SER A 241 1.93 -4.97 -3.96
C SER A 241 2.41 -6.16 -3.13
N GLY A 242 3.66 -6.61 -3.31
CA GLY A 242 4.21 -7.72 -2.52
C GLY A 242 3.50 -9.06 -2.75
N ASN A 243 3.05 -9.32 -3.98
CA ASN A 243 2.37 -10.56 -4.37
C ASN A 243 3.23 -11.35 -5.37
N ARG A 244 2.64 -12.38 -6.01
CA ARG A 244 3.30 -13.24 -7.00
C ARG A 244 2.63 -13.14 -8.37
N ILE A 245 2.01 -11.99 -8.67
CA ILE A 245 1.28 -11.77 -9.92
C ILE A 245 2.29 -11.71 -11.06
N SER A 246 2.16 -12.62 -12.02
CA SER A 246 3.07 -12.69 -13.18
C SER A 246 2.47 -12.11 -14.45
N VAL A 247 1.13 -12.07 -14.55
CA VAL A 247 0.41 -11.60 -15.74
C VAL A 247 -0.84 -10.84 -15.30
N LEU A 248 -1.10 -9.70 -15.96
CA LEU A 248 -2.36 -8.98 -15.84
C LEU A 248 -3.34 -9.44 -16.92
N PRO A 249 -4.66 -9.39 -16.68
CA PRO A 249 -5.66 -9.74 -17.70
C PRO A 249 -5.44 -8.96 -18.99
N ALA A 250 -5.32 -9.67 -20.12
CA ALA A 250 -5.05 -9.05 -21.42
C ALA A 250 -6.30 -8.44 -22.08
N GLU A 251 -7.48 -8.86 -21.61
CA GLU A 251 -8.76 -8.53 -22.23
C GLU A 251 -9.28 -7.16 -21.79
N PRO A 252 -9.58 -6.23 -22.71
CA PRO A 252 -10.09 -4.88 -22.39
C PRO A 252 -11.37 -4.88 -21.54
N HIS A 253 -12.25 -5.87 -21.76
CA HIS A 253 -13.52 -5.97 -21.03
C HIS A 253 -13.32 -6.13 -19.52
N PHE A 254 -12.18 -6.67 -19.07
CA PHE A 254 -11.85 -6.79 -17.66
C PHE A 254 -11.77 -5.42 -16.96
N TYR A 255 -11.23 -4.42 -17.64
CA TYR A 255 -11.01 -3.07 -17.09
C TYR A 255 -12.20 -2.14 -17.31
N ALA A 256 -13.21 -2.53 -18.08
CA ALA A 256 -14.28 -1.65 -18.55
C ALA A 256 -15.05 -0.94 -17.42
N ASN A 257 -15.36 -1.65 -16.34
CA ASN A 257 -16.08 -1.06 -15.18
C ASN A 257 -15.16 -0.27 -14.23
N LEU A 258 -13.85 -0.47 -14.33
CA LEU A 258 -12.83 0.25 -13.58
C LEU A 258 -12.36 1.53 -14.31
N ALA A 259 -12.70 1.66 -15.60
CA ALA A 259 -12.21 2.70 -16.51
C ALA A 259 -12.33 4.11 -15.93
N SER A 260 -13.49 4.44 -15.37
CA SER A 260 -13.84 5.76 -14.85
C SER A 260 -13.69 5.90 -13.33
N SER A 261 -13.29 4.84 -12.63
CA SER A 261 -13.24 4.82 -11.16
C SER A 261 -11.82 4.64 -10.62
N LEU A 262 -10.99 3.81 -11.25
CA LEU A 262 -9.67 3.47 -10.70
C LEU A 262 -8.67 4.59 -10.92
N VAL A 263 -8.17 5.17 -9.83
CA VAL A 263 -7.25 6.31 -9.79
C VAL A 263 -5.83 5.86 -9.42
N HIS A 264 -5.73 4.91 -8.48
CA HIS A 264 -4.46 4.42 -7.96
C HIS A 264 -4.36 2.90 -8.07
N MET A 265 -3.33 2.41 -8.76
CA MET A 265 -3.04 1.00 -8.89
C MET A 265 -1.59 0.72 -8.48
N ASN A 266 -1.43 0.01 -7.37
CA ASN A 266 -0.12 -0.40 -6.86
C ASN A 266 0.11 -1.90 -7.13
N LEU A 267 1.08 -2.20 -7.98
CA LEU A 267 1.51 -3.54 -8.41
C LEU A 267 2.99 -3.77 -8.08
N LYS A 268 3.58 -2.94 -7.22
CA LYS A 268 4.97 -3.04 -6.78
C LYS A 268 5.32 -4.42 -6.25
N ASP A 269 6.55 -4.88 -6.46
CA ASP A 269 7.09 -6.12 -5.86
C ASP A 269 6.23 -7.34 -6.21
N ASN A 270 6.08 -7.55 -7.53
CA ASN A 270 5.38 -8.69 -8.12
C ASN A 270 6.32 -9.40 -9.13
N ALA A 271 5.77 -10.29 -9.96
CA ALA A 271 6.53 -11.06 -10.94
C ALA A 271 6.17 -10.69 -12.40
N LEU A 272 5.61 -9.50 -12.64
CA LEU A 272 5.16 -9.07 -13.97
C LEU A 272 6.34 -8.99 -14.95
N THR A 273 6.16 -9.56 -16.14
CA THR A 273 7.16 -9.53 -17.23
C THR A 273 6.79 -8.57 -18.35
N SER A 274 5.50 -8.29 -18.53
CA SER A 274 4.97 -7.36 -19.54
C SER A 274 3.67 -6.72 -19.06
N LEU A 275 3.22 -5.69 -19.77
CA LEU A 275 1.94 -5.00 -19.53
C LEU A 275 1.00 -5.20 -20.72
N PRO A 276 -0.28 -5.51 -20.50
CA PRO A 276 -1.24 -5.64 -21.58
C PRO A 276 -1.68 -4.26 -22.10
N PRO A 277 -1.85 -4.07 -23.42
CA PRO A 277 -2.39 -2.84 -24.01
C PRO A 277 -3.77 -2.43 -23.45
N ALA A 278 -4.51 -3.41 -22.92
CA ALA A 278 -5.81 -3.22 -22.29
C ALA A 278 -5.79 -2.28 -21.06
N LEU A 279 -4.63 -2.00 -20.45
CA LEU A 279 -4.53 -0.99 -19.38
C LEU A 279 -4.90 0.43 -19.85
N SER A 280 -4.83 0.70 -21.16
CA SER A 280 -5.26 1.97 -21.77
C SER A 280 -6.75 2.29 -21.56
N VAL A 281 -7.57 1.29 -21.23
CA VAL A 281 -8.99 1.46 -20.90
C VAL A 281 -9.19 2.25 -19.60
N LEU A 282 -8.18 2.29 -18.71
CA LEU A 282 -8.25 2.95 -17.41
C LEU A 282 -8.06 4.48 -17.54
N THR A 283 -9.07 5.17 -18.07
CA THR A 283 -9.01 6.60 -18.40
C THR A 283 -8.96 7.55 -17.20
N SER A 284 -9.16 7.05 -15.99
CA SER A 284 -9.05 7.81 -14.74
C SER A 284 -7.80 7.48 -13.91
N LEU A 285 -6.94 6.58 -14.39
CA LEU A 285 -5.77 6.14 -13.64
C LEU A 285 -4.71 7.24 -13.62
N GLU A 286 -4.41 7.75 -12.43
CA GLU A 286 -3.43 8.82 -12.21
C GLU A 286 -2.09 8.28 -11.70
N VAL A 287 -2.10 7.19 -10.93
CA VAL A 287 -0.89 6.62 -10.33
C VAL A 287 -0.80 5.12 -10.60
N LEU A 288 0.31 4.72 -11.22
CA LEU A 288 0.65 3.33 -11.49
C LEU A 288 2.05 3.01 -10.93
N ASP A 289 2.10 2.23 -9.85
CA ASP A 289 3.36 1.73 -9.27
C ASP A 289 3.62 0.30 -9.76
N LEU A 290 4.64 0.12 -10.59
CA LEU A 290 5.12 -1.15 -11.14
C LEU A 290 6.56 -1.46 -10.68
N ARG A 291 7.05 -0.77 -9.65
CA ARG A 291 8.42 -0.93 -9.14
C ARG A 291 8.70 -2.37 -8.70
N LYS A 292 9.96 -2.82 -8.83
CA LYS A 292 10.40 -4.16 -8.39
C LYS A 292 9.60 -5.28 -9.05
N ASN A 293 9.38 -5.19 -10.36
CA ASN A 293 8.85 -6.29 -11.16
C ASN A 293 9.97 -6.90 -12.02
N ARG A 294 9.61 -7.67 -13.05
CA ARG A 294 10.55 -8.33 -13.97
C ARG A 294 10.32 -7.86 -15.41
N ILE A 295 9.79 -6.65 -15.58
CA ILE A 295 9.42 -6.12 -16.88
C ILE A 295 10.70 -5.90 -17.70
N ASP A 296 10.85 -6.64 -18.79
CA ASP A 296 11.98 -6.56 -19.72
C ASP A 296 11.55 -6.25 -21.16
N ASP A 297 10.25 -6.30 -21.44
CA ASP A 297 9.66 -6.00 -22.74
C ASP A 297 9.81 -4.51 -23.11
N VAL A 298 9.86 -4.24 -24.41
CA VAL A 298 9.85 -2.87 -24.89
C VAL A 298 8.41 -2.37 -24.76
N LEU A 299 8.17 -1.44 -23.84
CA LEU A 299 6.83 -0.90 -23.59
C LEU A 299 6.21 -0.12 -24.78
N THR A 300 6.82 -0.15 -25.97
CA THR A 300 6.38 0.59 -27.17
C THR A 300 4.88 0.47 -27.39
N GLU A 301 4.18 1.59 -27.24
CA GLU A 301 2.74 1.73 -27.49
C GLU A 301 1.81 0.93 -26.55
N THR A 302 2.35 0.21 -25.55
CA THR A 302 1.52 -0.60 -24.62
C THR A 302 0.86 0.23 -23.52
N LEU A 303 1.43 1.38 -23.16
CA LEU A 303 0.95 2.22 -22.06
C LEU A 303 0.41 3.56 -22.59
N GLU A 304 -0.84 3.53 -23.05
CA GLU A 304 -1.59 4.73 -23.46
C GLU A 304 -2.62 5.12 -22.41
N ILE A 305 -2.19 5.76 -21.32
CA ILE A 305 -3.06 6.18 -20.21
C ILE A 305 -2.97 7.70 -20.05
N PRO A 306 -3.79 8.50 -20.77
CA PRO A 306 -3.64 9.97 -20.81
C PRO A 306 -3.81 10.67 -19.46
N SER A 307 -4.48 10.03 -18.51
CA SER A 307 -4.70 10.53 -17.14
C SER A 307 -3.49 10.39 -16.22
N LEU A 308 -2.47 9.63 -16.63
CA LEU A 308 -1.39 9.23 -15.73
C LEU A 308 -0.51 10.42 -15.33
N CYS A 309 -0.40 10.65 -14.03
CA CYS A 309 0.43 11.70 -13.42
C CYS A 309 1.73 11.12 -12.85
N VAL A 310 1.69 9.88 -12.33
CA VAL A 310 2.84 9.20 -11.74
C VAL A 310 2.97 7.79 -12.30
N LEU A 311 4.13 7.52 -12.89
CA LEU A 311 4.52 6.19 -13.36
C LEU A 311 5.83 5.77 -12.68
N ASP A 312 5.78 4.66 -11.94
CA ASP A 312 6.97 4.07 -11.35
C ASP A 312 7.28 2.71 -11.99
N LEU A 313 8.35 2.67 -12.78
CA LEU A 313 8.91 1.49 -13.43
C LEU A 313 10.29 1.13 -12.87
N SER A 314 10.68 1.69 -11.71
CA SER A 314 11.99 1.48 -11.12
C SER A 314 12.24 0.01 -10.72
N CYS A 315 13.50 -0.38 -10.61
CA CYS A 315 13.90 -1.73 -10.21
C CYS A 315 13.27 -2.84 -11.12
N ASN A 316 13.24 -2.63 -12.43
CA ASN A 316 12.80 -3.61 -13.42
C ASN A 316 13.99 -4.10 -14.26
N LYS A 317 13.73 -4.68 -15.44
CA LYS A 317 14.75 -5.19 -16.36
C LYS A 317 14.70 -4.48 -17.72
N LEU A 318 14.14 -3.28 -17.77
CA LEU A 318 13.93 -2.52 -19.01
C LEU A 318 15.26 -2.21 -19.68
N LYS A 319 15.42 -2.64 -20.94
CA LYS A 319 16.57 -2.28 -21.78
C LYS A 319 16.28 -1.06 -22.66
N GLN A 320 15.01 -0.88 -22.98
CA GLN A 320 14.45 0.23 -23.75
C GLN A 320 13.08 0.55 -23.17
N ILE A 321 12.60 1.76 -23.45
CA ILE A 321 11.26 2.18 -23.07
C ILE A 321 10.62 2.93 -24.24
N GLY A 322 9.37 2.56 -24.57
CA GLY A 322 8.57 3.25 -25.58
C GLY A 322 7.27 3.74 -24.97
N LEU A 323 7.26 4.99 -24.48
CA LEU A 323 6.05 5.60 -23.93
C LEU A 323 5.32 6.38 -25.03
N SER A 324 3.99 6.30 -25.04
CA SER A 324 3.13 7.06 -25.94
C SER A 324 3.25 8.55 -25.63
N GLU A 325 3.33 9.38 -26.67
CA GLU A 325 3.35 10.85 -26.54
C GLU A 325 2.07 11.42 -25.91
N ARG A 326 1.04 10.58 -25.76
CA ARG A 326 -0.25 10.91 -25.14
C ARG A 326 -0.20 11.04 -23.61
N LEU A 327 0.91 10.67 -22.96
CA LEU A 327 1.09 10.84 -21.49
C LEU A 327 1.38 12.31 -21.12
N THR A 328 0.55 13.24 -21.60
CA THR A 328 0.79 14.69 -21.49
C THR A 328 0.61 15.23 -20.07
N ARG A 329 -0.07 14.48 -19.19
CA ARG A 329 -0.27 14.80 -17.77
C ARG A 329 0.81 14.23 -16.84
N LEU A 330 1.78 13.50 -17.37
CA LEU A 330 2.80 12.83 -16.55
C LEU A 330 3.68 13.87 -15.85
N GLU A 331 3.68 13.86 -14.52
CA GLU A 331 4.45 14.77 -13.68
C GLU A 331 5.69 14.10 -13.07
N THR A 332 5.62 12.79 -12.80
CA THR A 332 6.74 12.03 -12.22
C THR A 332 6.93 10.71 -12.95
N LEU A 333 8.14 10.51 -13.46
CA LEU A 333 8.57 9.27 -14.11
C LEU A 333 9.79 8.69 -13.39
N ARG A 334 9.65 7.47 -12.87
CA ARG A 334 10.72 6.70 -12.21
C ARG A 334 11.14 5.52 -13.05
N LEU A 335 12.42 5.47 -13.41
CA LEU A 335 13.08 4.50 -14.27
C LEU A 335 14.39 4.01 -13.67
N GLU A 336 14.71 4.40 -12.43
CA GLU A 336 15.97 4.04 -11.78
C GLU A 336 16.13 2.53 -11.60
N HIS A 337 17.37 2.06 -11.50
CA HIS A 337 17.69 0.63 -11.35
C HIS A 337 17.09 -0.24 -12.47
N ASN A 338 17.29 0.15 -13.72
CA ASN A 338 16.95 -0.62 -14.91
C ASN A 338 18.21 -0.90 -15.75
N GLN A 339 18.05 -1.27 -17.01
CA GLN A 339 19.14 -1.56 -17.95
C GLN A 339 19.06 -0.70 -19.21
N LEU A 340 18.46 0.49 -19.10
CA LEU A 340 18.19 1.37 -20.24
C LEU A 340 19.48 1.81 -20.92
N LEU A 341 19.52 1.69 -22.25
CA LEU A 341 20.64 2.16 -23.09
C LEU A 341 20.46 3.62 -23.54
N SER A 342 19.22 4.08 -23.61
CA SER A 342 18.85 5.47 -23.91
C SER A 342 17.40 5.72 -23.45
N LEU A 343 17.02 6.99 -23.34
CA LEU A 343 15.62 7.40 -23.32
C LEU A 343 15.12 7.59 -24.77
N PRO A 344 13.82 7.35 -25.05
CA PRO A 344 13.24 7.63 -26.36
C PRO A 344 13.12 9.14 -26.60
N SER A 345 13.12 9.57 -27.88
CA SER A 345 12.87 10.97 -28.24
C SER A 345 11.49 11.47 -27.78
N SER A 346 10.51 10.56 -27.67
CA SER A 346 9.17 10.85 -27.14
C SER A 346 9.17 11.36 -25.71
N ILE A 347 10.28 11.25 -24.95
CA ILE A 347 10.42 11.89 -23.63
C ILE A 347 10.14 13.38 -23.70
N GLY A 348 10.53 14.05 -24.79
CA GLY A 348 10.33 15.49 -24.96
C GLY A 348 8.86 15.92 -25.05
N SER A 349 7.94 14.98 -25.30
CA SER A 349 6.50 15.24 -25.37
C SER A 349 5.85 15.37 -23.98
N PHE A 350 6.51 14.94 -22.90
CA PHE A 350 5.99 15.01 -21.53
C PHE A 350 6.20 16.40 -20.92
N THR A 351 5.59 17.41 -21.53
CA THR A 351 5.81 18.82 -21.17
C THR A 351 5.36 19.19 -19.75
N SER A 352 4.53 18.37 -19.10
CA SER A 352 4.14 18.51 -17.69
C SER A 352 5.12 17.86 -16.69
N LEU A 353 6.15 17.17 -17.17
CA LEU A 353 7.06 16.39 -16.32
C LEU A 353 7.84 17.30 -15.38
N LEU A 354 7.72 17.04 -14.08
CA LEU A 354 8.40 17.76 -13.00
C LEU A 354 9.62 16.99 -12.50
N ARG A 355 9.54 15.66 -12.47
CA ARG A 355 10.60 14.79 -11.92
C ARG A 355 10.87 13.61 -12.83
N LEU A 356 12.14 13.43 -13.20
CA LEU A 356 12.63 12.29 -13.95
C LEU A 356 13.79 11.64 -13.20
N TYR A 357 13.57 10.42 -12.73
CA TYR A 357 14.61 9.59 -12.12
C TYR A 357 14.96 8.44 -13.06
N ALA A 358 16.20 8.41 -13.53
CA ALA A 358 16.73 7.40 -14.44
C ALA A 358 18.17 6.99 -14.05
N HIS A 359 18.54 7.17 -12.79
CA HIS A 359 19.84 6.76 -12.27
C HIS A 359 20.00 5.23 -12.21
N ASP A 360 21.24 4.75 -12.07
CA ASP A 360 21.56 3.30 -12.05
C ASP A 360 21.01 2.57 -13.29
N ASN A 361 21.34 3.10 -14.47
CA ASN A 361 21.02 2.54 -15.79
C ASN A 361 22.31 2.37 -16.64
N LYS A 362 22.18 2.10 -17.94
CA LYS A 362 23.31 1.87 -18.85
C LYS A 362 23.38 2.91 -19.98
N MET A 363 22.81 4.10 -19.77
CA MET A 363 22.66 5.09 -20.83
C MET A 363 24.00 5.72 -21.19
N GLU A 364 24.26 5.89 -22.50
CA GLU A 364 25.48 6.53 -23.02
C GLU A 364 25.25 7.97 -23.47
N ARG A 365 24.01 8.31 -23.81
CA ARG A 365 23.58 9.66 -24.17
C ARG A 365 22.16 9.92 -23.68
N LEU A 366 21.83 11.19 -23.47
CA LEU A 366 20.45 11.65 -23.35
C LEU A 366 19.95 12.08 -24.73
N PRO A 367 18.65 11.91 -25.05
CA PRO A 367 18.07 12.45 -26.28
C PRO A 367 18.07 13.98 -26.25
N ASP A 368 18.24 14.61 -27.41
CA ASP A 368 18.23 16.09 -27.53
C ASP A 368 16.87 16.66 -27.10
N GLU A 369 15.78 15.92 -27.31
CA GLU A 369 14.43 16.30 -26.94
C GLU A 369 14.20 16.44 -25.43
N ILE A 370 15.15 16.02 -24.58
CA ILE A 370 15.06 16.22 -23.12
C ILE A 370 14.90 17.71 -22.75
N VAL A 371 15.38 18.62 -23.60
CA VAL A 371 15.30 20.07 -23.42
C VAL A 371 13.87 20.61 -23.54
N ASN A 372 12.97 19.83 -24.16
CA ASN A 372 11.55 20.18 -24.29
C ASN A 372 10.78 20.04 -22.97
N LEU A 373 11.37 19.41 -21.96
CA LEU A 373 10.81 19.24 -20.61
C LEU A 373 10.86 20.56 -19.81
N THR A 374 10.22 21.61 -20.31
CA THR A 374 10.34 22.99 -19.78
C THR A 374 9.89 23.16 -18.32
N GLN A 375 9.11 22.22 -17.77
CA GLN A 375 8.65 22.21 -16.38
C GLN A 375 9.53 21.37 -15.44
N LEU A 376 10.56 20.70 -15.95
CA LEU A 376 11.37 19.76 -15.18
C LEU A 376 12.12 20.48 -14.05
N GLN A 377 11.94 19.97 -12.84
CA GLN A 377 12.53 20.49 -11.60
C GLN A 377 13.63 19.58 -11.07
N GLU A 378 13.48 18.27 -11.27
CA GLU A 378 14.41 17.26 -10.79
C GLU A 378 14.76 16.29 -11.93
N LEU A 379 16.06 16.20 -12.25
CA LEU A 379 16.61 15.22 -13.16
C LEU A 379 17.74 14.46 -12.47
N ASP A 380 17.55 13.16 -12.29
CA ASP A 380 18.58 12.27 -11.80
C ASP A 380 18.92 11.21 -12.85
N VAL A 381 20.11 11.34 -13.43
CA VAL A 381 20.68 10.41 -14.41
C VAL A 381 22.03 9.88 -13.91
N GLY A 382 22.26 9.94 -12.60
CA GLY A 382 23.47 9.44 -11.96
C GLY A 382 23.74 7.96 -12.23
N ARG A 383 24.99 7.52 -12.08
CA ARG A 383 25.37 6.10 -12.27
C ARG A 383 24.90 5.50 -13.61
N ASN A 384 25.01 6.28 -14.66
CA ASN A 384 24.92 5.85 -16.06
C ASN A 384 26.31 5.83 -16.70
N LYS A 385 26.38 5.59 -18.01
CA LYS A 385 27.61 5.63 -18.82
C LYS A 385 27.65 6.85 -19.73
N LEU A 386 26.98 7.95 -19.36
CA LEU A 386 26.85 9.05 -20.29
C LEU A 386 28.25 9.63 -20.61
N VAL A 387 28.47 9.94 -21.87
CA VAL A 387 29.74 10.55 -22.33
C VAL A 387 29.59 12.06 -22.44
N ASP A 388 28.38 12.48 -22.80
CA ASP A 388 28.01 13.88 -22.96
C ASP A 388 26.54 14.08 -22.59
N VAL A 389 26.18 15.33 -22.31
CA VAL A 389 24.80 15.76 -22.05
C VAL A 389 24.47 16.92 -23.00
N PRO A 390 23.25 17.00 -23.56
CA PRO A 390 22.90 18.05 -24.52
C PRO A 390 23.22 19.45 -23.97
N GLN A 391 23.98 20.26 -24.72
CA GLN A 391 24.40 21.61 -24.27
C GLN A 391 23.20 22.49 -23.86
N ALA A 392 22.07 22.33 -24.54
CA ALA A 392 20.85 23.07 -24.24
C ALA A 392 20.19 22.69 -22.89
N LEU A 393 20.69 21.67 -22.17
CA LEU A 393 20.33 21.45 -20.75
C LEU A 393 20.83 22.60 -19.87
N ASP A 394 21.94 23.26 -20.22
CA ASP A 394 22.47 24.42 -19.48
C ASP A 394 21.50 25.61 -19.53
N ASP A 395 20.68 25.70 -20.58
CA ASP A 395 19.71 26.76 -20.80
C ASP A 395 18.36 26.51 -20.08
N MET A 396 18.16 25.35 -19.46
CA MET A 396 16.91 25.01 -18.78
C MET A 396 16.74 25.82 -17.48
N LYS A 397 16.00 26.94 -17.60
CA LYS A 397 15.78 27.92 -16.53
C LYS A 397 15.08 27.37 -15.28
N ARG A 398 14.52 26.16 -15.29
CA ARG A 398 13.72 25.59 -14.18
C ARG A 398 14.27 24.32 -13.53
N LEU A 399 15.46 23.81 -13.90
CA LEU A 399 16.12 22.72 -13.17
C LEU A 399 16.98 23.23 -12.00
N PRO A 400 16.49 23.23 -10.74
CA PRO A 400 17.34 23.45 -9.57
C PRO A 400 18.24 22.26 -9.27
N THR A 401 17.83 21.02 -9.60
CA THR A 401 18.54 19.80 -9.21
C THR A 401 18.84 18.92 -10.42
N LEU A 402 20.12 18.89 -10.81
CA LEU A 402 20.68 17.96 -11.79
C LEU A 402 21.72 17.08 -11.09
N GLN A 403 21.47 15.77 -11.06
CA GLN A 403 22.43 14.76 -10.59
C GLN A 403 22.91 13.94 -11.79
N TYR A 404 24.20 14.04 -12.10
CA TYR A 404 24.83 13.29 -13.18
C TYR A 404 26.31 13.00 -12.86
N TYR A 405 26.83 11.88 -13.36
CA TYR A 405 28.20 11.42 -13.15
C TYR A 405 29.02 11.47 -14.45
N ARG A 406 29.98 12.39 -14.55
CA ARG A 406 30.96 12.44 -15.64
C ARG A 406 32.11 11.49 -15.31
N LYS A 407 32.33 10.41 -16.10
CA LYS A 407 33.60 9.68 -16.02
C LYS A 407 34.71 10.68 -16.41
N SER A 408 35.67 10.87 -15.50
CA SER A 408 36.86 11.71 -15.72
C SER A 408 37.50 11.36 -17.06
N LEU A 409 37.90 12.38 -17.83
CA LEU A 409 38.83 12.21 -18.95
C LEU A 409 40.12 11.52 -18.42
N PRO A 410 40.84 10.76 -19.26
CA PRO A 410 42.15 10.24 -18.90
C PRO A 410 43.06 11.40 -18.49
N ASP A 411 43.83 11.19 -17.44
CA ASP A 411 44.81 12.13 -16.89
C ASP A 411 45.81 12.58 -17.97
N GLU A 412 45.56 13.74 -18.60
CA GLU A 412 46.61 14.52 -19.25
C GLU A 412 46.16 15.99 -19.41
N VAL A 413 45.97 16.72 -18.31
CA VAL A 413 46.28 18.18 -18.28
C VAL A 413 46.67 18.57 -16.85
N ILE A 414 47.98 18.70 -16.63
CA ILE A 414 48.60 19.39 -15.49
C ILE A 414 48.25 20.89 -15.58
N PRO A 415 48.00 21.59 -14.46
CA PRO A 415 47.48 22.96 -14.47
C PRO A 415 48.56 23.98 -14.88
N GLY A 416 48.26 24.76 -15.92
CA GLY A 416 49.04 25.95 -16.26
C GLY A 416 49.09 26.24 -17.76
N LEU A 417 48.12 27.03 -18.23
CA LEU A 417 48.22 27.93 -19.38
C LEU A 417 48.60 27.30 -20.75
N TYR A 418 47.66 27.22 -21.69
CA TYR A 418 47.62 28.22 -22.78
C TYR A 418 46.33 28.18 -23.61
N ILE A 419 45.93 29.39 -24.00
CA ILE A 419 44.89 29.77 -24.93
C ILE A 419 45.39 29.54 -26.36
N GLY A 420 44.55 28.99 -27.24
CA GLY A 420 44.76 29.01 -28.69
C GLY A 420 43.61 28.40 -29.46
N GLY A 421 42.69 29.27 -29.90
CA GLY A 421 41.63 29.16 -30.94
C GLY A 421 41.18 27.79 -31.46
N THR A 422 39.89 27.50 -31.61
CA THR A 422 38.81 28.42 -32.02
C THR A 422 37.49 28.11 -31.31
N GLU A 423 36.95 29.17 -30.69
CA GLU A 423 35.56 29.41 -30.29
C GLU A 423 34.92 28.55 -29.17
N SER A 424 34.81 29.24 -28.02
CA SER A 424 33.79 29.12 -26.96
C SER A 424 34.12 28.31 -25.70
N ALA A 425 35.28 28.60 -25.10
CA ALA A 425 35.52 28.42 -23.66
C ALA A 425 34.89 29.56 -22.82
N ALA A 426 33.57 29.80 -22.95
CA ALA A 426 32.91 30.96 -22.32
C ALA A 426 31.81 30.64 -21.28
N HIS A 427 31.45 29.37 -21.01
CA HIS A 427 30.22 29.10 -20.24
C HIS A 427 30.36 28.27 -18.95
N LEU A 428 31.58 27.91 -18.52
CA LEU A 428 31.75 27.24 -17.22
C LEU A 428 31.39 28.04 -15.94
N PRO A 429 31.21 29.39 -15.92
CA PRO A 429 30.78 30.08 -14.69
C PRO A 429 29.27 30.03 -14.39
N ALA A 430 28.41 29.51 -15.28
CA ALA A 430 26.96 29.57 -15.07
C ALA A 430 26.39 28.50 -14.12
N LEU A 431 27.12 27.42 -13.89
CA LEU A 431 26.68 26.27 -13.06
C LEU A 431 26.71 26.54 -11.55
N LEU A 432 27.46 27.55 -11.09
CA LEU A 432 27.62 27.84 -9.64
C LEU A 432 26.51 28.73 -9.05
N HIS A 433 25.64 29.32 -9.88
CA HIS A 433 24.60 30.24 -9.41
C HIS A 433 23.27 29.59 -9.04
N ARG A 434 23.13 28.28 -9.23
CA ARG A 434 21.93 27.53 -8.88
C ARG A 434 22.31 26.38 -7.97
N LYS A 435 21.45 26.07 -6.99
CA LYS A 435 21.63 24.98 -6.00
C LYS A 435 21.57 23.60 -6.65
N ILE A 436 22.36 23.36 -7.70
CA ILE A 436 22.53 22.09 -8.35
C ILE A 436 23.35 21.22 -7.41
N LYS A 437 22.70 20.26 -6.76
CA LYS A 437 23.39 19.26 -5.95
C LYS A 437 24.03 18.23 -6.88
N VAL A 438 25.17 18.58 -7.49
CA VAL A 438 25.98 17.64 -8.27
C VAL A 438 26.66 16.67 -7.30
N ILE A 439 26.19 15.43 -7.23
CA ILE A 439 26.87 14.37 -6.48
C ILE A 439 27.79 13.62 -7.45
N VAL A 440 29.07 13.99 -7.44
CA VAL A 440 30.13 13.28 -8.16
C VAL A 440 30.59 12.12 -7.28
N GLN A 441 30.12 10.90 -7.52
CA GLN A 441 30.57 9.71 -6.79
C GLN A 441 31.71 9.01 -7.54
N LEU A 442 32.96 9.40 -7.26
CA LEU A 442 34.17 8.81 -7.84
C LEU A 442 34.16 7.28 -7.72
N VAL A 443 34.00 6.58 -8.84
CA VAL A 443 34.30 5.14 -8.95
C VAL A 443 35.75 5.01 -9.36
N VAL A 444 36.62 4.69 -8.40
CA VAL A 444 38.01 4.30 -8.68
C VAL A 444 37.98 2.85 -9.12
N GLU A 445 37.94 2.62 -10.44
CA GLU A 445 38.25 1.31 -11.03
C GLU A 445 39.78 1.20 -11.13
N SER A 446 40.43 0.62 -10.12
CA SER A 446 41.79 0.09 -10.33
C SER A 446 42.07 -1.11 -9.42
N GLU A 447 42.01 -2.31 -10.00
CA GLU A 447 42.89 -3.42 -9.59
C GLU A 447 44.32 -3.10 -10.05
N GLN A 448 44.96 -2.06 -9.50
CA GLN A 448 46.39 -1.84 -9.64
C GLN A 448 46.94 -1.31 -8.33
N HIS A 449 47.99 -1.98 -7.84
CA HIS A 449 48.79 -1.58 -6.69
C HIS A 449 49.21 -0.11 -6.82
N PHE A 450 48.81 0.73 -5.86
CA PHE A 450 49.43 2.03 -5.63
C PHE A 450 50.49 1.90 -4.53
N PRO A 451 51.72 2.40 -4.73
CA PRO A 451 52.70 2.53 -3.66
C PRO A 451 52.29 3.65 -2.70
N ASP A 452 52.59 3.45 -1.42
CA ASP A 452 52.28 4.33 -0.30
C ASP A 452 52.76 5.78 -0.52
N GLN A 453 51.81 6.70 -0.71
CA GLN A 453 51.83 8.11 -0.29
C GLN A 453 50.77 8.86 -1.11
N PHE A 454 49.67 9.30 -0.48
CA PHE A 454 49.09 10.64 -0.63
C PHE A 454 47.89 10.82 0.31
N ASP A 455 47.90 11.96 0.98
CA ASP A 455 47.02 12.37 2.07
C ASP A 455 45.58 12.71 1.63
N TYR A 456 44.68 12.53 2.60
CA TYR A 456 43.25 12.78 2.57
C TYR A 456 42.83 14.18 2.07
N LEU A 457 41.78 14.25 1.26
CA LEU A 457 40.94 15.46 1.09
C LEU A 457 39.47 15.10 1.33
N THR A 458 39.00 15.45 2.52
CA THR A 458 37.59 15.36 2.94
C THR A 458 37.02 16.78 2.88
N TYR A 459 35.91 17.02 2.16
CA TYR A 459 35.11 18.23 2.36
C TYR A 459 33.77 17.89 3.01
N ARG A 460 33.64 18.37 4.25
CA ARG A 460 32.45 18.40 5.09
C ARG A 460 31.78 19.76 4.87
N ILE A 461 30.48 19.81 4.59
CA ILE A 461 29.70 21.04 4.68
C ILE A 461 28.98 21.01 6.04
N SER A 462 29.44 21.82 6.98
CA SER A 462 28.65 22.25 8.14
C SER A 462 29.23 23.55 8.71
N ASP A 463 28.54 24.67 8.49
CA ASP A 463 28.61 25.86 9.34
C ASP A 463 27.80 25.54 10.62
N HIS A 464 28.20 25.72 11.88
CA HIS A 464 29.32 26.41 12.53
C HIS A 464 29.41 25.91 14.02
N PRO A 465 30.24 26.47 14.94
CA PRO A 465 31.25 25.74 15.70
C PRO A 465 30.84 25.35 17.14
N THR A 466 31.13 24.10 17.53
CA THR A 466 31.68 23.70 18.85
C THR A 466 31.84 22.17 18.92
N SER A 467 33.11 21.74 18.96
CA SER A 467 33.63 20.62 19.77
C SER A 467 32.73 19.40 20.05
N HIS A 468 32.97 18.28 19.35
CA HIS A 468 33.74 17.13 19.85
C HIS A 468 33.72 15.98 18.82
N LEU A 469 34.92 15.53 18.44
CA LEU A 469 35.15 14.30 17.68
C LEU A 469 35.01 13.09 18.61
N GLU A 470 34.29 12.06 18.17
CA GLU A 470 34.65 10.67 18.46
C GLU A 470 34.59 9.83 17.18
N PHE A 471 35.70 9.14 16.95
CA PHE A 471 36.01 8.22 15.85
C PHE A 471 35.69 6.78 16.31
N LEU A 472 35.29 5.90 15.39
CA LEU A 472 35.69 4.47 15.31
C LEU A 472 34.95 3.80 14.12
N ARG A 473 35.58 3.73 12.95
CA ARG A 473 36.24 2.54 12.36
C ARG A 473 35.35 1.29 12.22
N LEU A 474 34.81 1.13 11.01
CA LEU A 474 34.46 -0.16 10.42
C LEU A 474 35.75 -0.92 10.10
N TRP A 475 35.83 -2.18 10.55
CA TRP A 475 36.74 -3.19 10.02
C TRP A 475 35.93 -4.15 9.16
N SER A 476 36.45 -4.43 7.96
CA SER A 476 35.98 -5.46 7.05
C SER A 476 36.29 -6.86 7.54
N ARG A 477 35.31 -7.75 7.42
CA ARG A 477 35.48 -9.07 6.80
C ARG A 477 34.32 -9.33 5.86
#